data_AF-A0A8S3HYT3-F1
#
_entry.id   AF-A0A8S3HYT3-F1
#
_cell.length_a   1.000
_cell.length_b   1.000
_cell.length_c   1.000
_cell.angle_alpha   90.00
_cell.angle_beta   90.00
_cell.angle_gamma   90.00
#
_symmetry.space_group_name_H-M   'P 1'
#
loop_
_entity.id
_entity.type
_entity.pdbx_description
1 polymer ?
#
loop_
_entity_poly.entity_id
_entity_poly.type
_entity_poly.pdbx_seq_one_letter_code
_entity_poly.pdbx_strand_id
1 'polypeptide(L)'
;MDEQNLEQDKKVESSMSISSNDLLTTIYDISRAIFRHLPIRSVDSCSLVCQSWTPIARLTKEHRHTIHTLSYPSDFSTLTSQNSYDLSDFDSYISSYISNKLWSLPSLALVVTTNSLDRKGFISLSSSPPPVKHSKRTRSQATARETEILNISQALIRHLNKSCKIFQTVSSGVVVTSDENQSYEIEIGNAMGVLFFPKFPSNIFGIYPFEIKYNTKISDSMSRSDLHHLLGRVPDDIPIRCVIFFFTGRQSHSVDCIKKLLEYYSTDVVIIGGVVDKIRY
;
A
#
# COMPACT_ATOMS: atom_id res chain seq x y z
N MET A 1 -52.52 2.03 -47.50
CA MET A 1 -51.25 2.74 -47.63
C MET A 1 -51.08 3.67 -46.44
N ASP A 2 -50.62 3.27 -45.25
CA ASP A 2 -50.39 1.97 -44.61
C ASP A 2 -50.33 2.27 -43.11
N GLU A 3 -51.43 2.02 -42.41
CA GLU A 3 -51.47 1.88 -40.94
C GLU A 3 -51.54 0.39 -40.64
N GLN A 4 -50.42 -0.31 -40.89
CA GLN A 4 -50.19 -1.69 -40.46
C GLN A 4 -48.72 -1.83 -40.11
N ASN A 5 -48.35 -1.40 -38.90
CA ASN A 5 -47.13 -1.83 -38.21
C ASN A 5 -47.25 -1.58 -36.69
N LEU A 6 -48.46 -1.81 -36.14
CA LEU A 6 -48.57 -2.32 -34.78
C LEU A 6 -48.47 -3.84 -34.86
N GLU A 7 -47.76 -4.44 -33.90
CA GLU A 7 -47.57 -5.89 -33.71
C GLU A 7 -46.44 -6.53 -34.53
N GLN A 8 -45.20 -6.10 -34.27
CA GLN A 8 -44.11 -7.07 -34.10
C GLN A 8 -43.56 -6.97 -32.68
N ASP A 9 -44.17 -7.80 -31.84
CA ASP A 9 -43.55 -8.60 -30.79
C ASP A 9 -42.25 -8.08 -30.18
N LYS A 10 -42.35 -7.45 -29.02
CA LYS A 10 -42.25 -8.12 -27.71
C LYS A 10 -40.83 -8.64 -27.39
N LYS A 11 -40.27 -7.91 -26.42
CA LYS A 11 -39.71 -8.47 -25.19
C LYS A 11 -38.24 -8.94 -25.27
N VAL A 12 -37.34 -7.96 -25.33
CA VAL A 12 -36.04 -8.03 -24.62
C VAL A 12 -35.84 -6.73 -23.83
N GLU A 13 -36.82 -6.34 -23.03
CA GLU A 13 -36.49 -5.62 -21.81
C GLU A 13 -36.00 -6.70 -20.83
N SER A 14 -34.69 -6.92 -20.89
CA SER A 14 -33.92 -7.52 -19.79
C SER A 14 -34.16 -6.64 -18.57
N SER A 15 -35.25 -6.92 -17.87
CA SER A 15 -35.44 -6.49 -16.50
C SER A 15 -34.31 -7.15 -15.72
N MET A 16 -33.21 -6.40 -15.54
CA MET A 16 -32.28 -6.64 -14.45
C MET A 16 -33.11 -6.53 -13.18
N SER A 17 -33.69 -7.65 -12.76
CA SER A 17 -34.29 -7.79 -11.45
C SER A 17 -33.13 -7.74 -10.47
N ILE A 18 -32.81 -6.52 -10.03
CA ILE A 18 -31.89 -6.30 -8.93
C ILE A 18 -32.53 -7.04 -7.75
N SER A 19 -31.91 -8.14 -7.34
CA SER A 19 -32.44 -8.89 -6.21
C SER A 19 -32.34 -8.00 -4.97
N SER A 20 -33.25 -8.15 -4.01
CA SER A 20 -33.17 -7.40 -2.75
C SER A 20 -31.83 -7.60 -2.03
N ASN A 21 -31.18 -8.76 -2.27
CA ASN A 21 -29.82 -9.03 -1.78
C ASN A 21 -28.77 -8.17 -2.47
N ASP A 22 -28.84 -7.97 -3.80
CA ASP A 22 -27.92 -7.10 -4.53
C ASP A 22 -28.07 -5.64 -4.12
N LEU A 23 -29.27 -5.20 -3.78
CA LEU A 23 -29.50 -3.86 -3.25
C LEU A 23 -28.88 -3.68 -1.86
N LEU A 24 -29.03 -4.67 -0.97
CA LEU A 24 -28.48 -4.63 0.37
C LEU A 24 -26.95 -4.68 0.39
N THR A 25 -26.33 -5.50 -0.47
CA THR A 25 -24.87 -5.52 -0.66
C THR A 25 -24.38 -4.20 -1.23
N THR A 26 -25.07 -3.65 -2.23
CA THR A 26 -24.74 -2.33 -2.80
C THR A 26 -24.82 -1.22 -1.75
N ILE A 27 -25.88 -1.20 -0.92
CA ILE A 27 -26.03 -0.21 0.16
C ILE A 27 -24.92 -0.39 1.21
N TYR A 28 -24.56 -1.63 1.54
CA TYR A 28 -23.45 -1.92 2.44
C TYR A 28 -22.12 -1.41 1.88
N ASP A 29 -21.82 -1.69 0.61
CA ASP A 29 -20.58 -1.28 -0.05
C ASP A 29 -20.48 0.25 -0.15
N ILE A 30 -21.57 0.93 -0.50
CA ILE A 30 -21.64 2.40 -0.51
C ILE A 30 -21.43 2.94 0.90
N SER A 31 -22.13 2.39 1.89
CA SER A 31 -22.02 2.83 3.29
C SER A 31 -20.59 2.63 3.80
N ARG A 32 -19.99 1.48 3.53
CA ARG A 32 -18.60 1.18 3.87
C ARG A 32 -17.63 2.15 3.20
N ALA A 33 -17.81 2.43 1.91
CA ALA A 33 -17.00 3.39 1.17
C ALA A 33 -17.10 4.79 1.80
N ILE A 34 -18.29 5.26 2.14
CA ILE A 34 -18.50 6.53 2.85
C ILE A 34 -17.78 6.51 4.20
N PHE A 35 -18.01 5.47 4.99
CA PHE A 35 -17.44 5.34 6.34
C PHE A 35 -15.92 5.36 6.32
N ARG A 36 -15.27 4.81 5.29
CA ARG A 36 -13.80 4.86 5.11
C ARG A 36 -13.25 6.28 5.05
N HIS A 37 -14.03 7.26 4.60
CA HIS A 37 -13.58 8.64 4.42
C HIS A 37 -13.93 9.56 5.60
N LEU A 38 -14.81 9.15 6.52
CA LEU A 38 -15.24 9.97 7.65
C LEU A 38 -14.15 10.12 8.73
N PRO A 39 -14.04 11.26 9.44
CA PRO A 39 -13.22 11.34 10.65
C PRO A 39 -13.67 10.33 11.72
N ILE A 40 -12.75 9.81 12.55
CA ILE A 40 -13.10 8.78 13.55
C ILE A 40 -14.20 9.25 14.53
N ARG A 41 -14.18 10.53 14.91
CA ARG A 41 -15.22 11.14 15.75
C ARG A 41 -16.60 11.11 15.10
N SER A 42 -16.67 11.23 13.77
CA SER A 42 -17.92 11.16 13.02
C SER A 42 -18.42 9.72 12.89
N VAL A 43 -17.52 8.74 12.80
CA VAL A 43 -17.88 7.31 12.78
C VAL A 43 -18.60 6.89 14.07
N ASP A 44 -18.17 7.43 15.22
CA ASP A 44 -18.87 7.19 16.50
C ASP A 44 -20.32 7.70 16.47
N SER A 45 -20.56 8.91 15.94
CA SER A 45 -21.91 9.44 15.75
C SER A 45 -22.74 8.59 14.77
N CYS A 46 -22.13 8.07 13.71
CA CYS A 46 -22.82 7.21 12.73
C CYS A 46 -23.40 5.93 13.36
N SER A 47 -22.77 5.40 14.41
CA SER A 47 -23.28 4.21 15.12
C SER A 47 -24.65 4.43 15.78
N LEU A 48 -25.00 5.69 16.04
CA LEU A 48 -26.25 6.13 16.70
C LEU A 48 -27.36 6.46 15.70
N VAL A 49 -27.06 6.53 14.39
CA VAL A 49 -28.05 6.92 13.37
C VAL A 49 -29.09 5.83 13.16
N CYS A 50 -28.65 4.58 12.99
CA CYS A 50 -29.53 3.43 12.82
C CYS A 50 -28.80 2.12 13.11
N GLN A 51 -29.57 1.05 13.36
CA GLN A 51 -29.04 -0.27 13.71
C GLN A 51 -28.18 -0.89 12.61
N SER A 52 -28.46 -0.62 11.33
CA SER A 52 -27.67 -1.16 10.21
C SER A 52 -26.29 -0.49 10.08
N TRP A 53 -26.14 0.74 10.57
CA TRP A 53 -24.87 1.46 10.57
C TRP A 53 -23.98 1.10 11.76
N THR A 54 -24.57 0.65 12.87
CA THR A 54 -23.84 0.23 14.07
C THR A 54 -22.73 -0.80 13.78
N PRO A 55 -22.96 -1.95 13.09
CA PRO A 55 -21.90 -2.90 12.81
C PRO A 55 -20.81 -2.32 11.88
N ILE A 56 -21.19 -1.50 10.89
CA ILE A 56 -20.24 -0.84 9.97
C ILE A 56 -19.37 0.15 10.72
N ALA A 57 -19.96 0.96 11.63
CA ALA A 57 -19.25 1.91 12.48
C ALA A 57 -18.22 1.18 13.37
N ARG A 58 -18.65 0.10 14.01
CA ARG A 58 -17.80 -0.72 14.89
C ARG A 58 -16.63 -1.33 14.11
N LEU A 59 -16.89 -2.00 13.00
CA LEU A 59 -15.85 -2.59 12.15
C LEU A 59 -14.89 -1.52 11.64
N THR A 60 -15.40 -0.37 11.20
CA THR A 60 -14.59 0.77 10.76
C THR A 60 -13.67 1.25 11.88
N LYS A 61 -14.16 1.35 13.11
CA LYS A 61 -13.38 1.78 14.28
C LYS A 61 -12.29 0.77 14.64
N GLU A 62 -12.62 -0.52 14.66
CA GLU A 62 -11.68 -1.60 14.95
C GLU A 62 -10.55 -1.66 13.91
N HIS A 63 -10.89 -1.62 12.62
CA HIS A 63 -9.92 -1.88 11.54
C HIS A 63 -9.10 -0.64 11.13
N ARG A 64 -9.51 0.56 11.55
CA ARG A 64 -8.76 1.80 11.26
C ARG A 64 -7.41 1.91 11.95
N HIS A 65 -7.19 1.10 12.97
CA HIS A 65 -5.94 1.05 13.73
C HIS A 65 -5.11 -0.19 13.40
N THR A 66 -5.51 -0.96 12.39
CA THR A 66 -4.86 -2.20 12.01
C THR A 66 -3.81 -1.93 10.94
N ILE A 67 -2.60 -2.43 11.16
CA ILE A 67 -1.58 -2.53 10.10
C ILE A 67 -1.98 -3.72 9.24
N HIS A 68 -2.14 -3.48 7.94
CA HIS A 68 -2.58 -4.51 7.00
C HIS A 68 -1.41 -5.06 6.21
N THR A 69 -1.40 -6.38 6.01
CA THR A 69 -0.41 -7.11 5.21
C THR A 69 -1.00 -7.48 3.86
N LEU A 70 -0.18 -7.34 2.82
CA LEU A 70 -0.50 -7.76 1.46
C LEU A 70 0.70 -8.53 0.91
N SER A 71 0.42 -9.58 0.13
CA SER A 71 1.44 -10.33 -0.59
C SER A 71 1.02 -10.49 -2.04
N TYR A 72 1.91 -10.19 -2.99
CA TYR A 72 1.66 -10.34 -4.41
C TYR A 72 2.77 -11.19 -5.07
N PRO A 73 2.42 -12.19 -5.90
CA PRO A 73 1.06 -12.70 -6.14
C PRO A 73 0.41 -13.25 -4.86
N SER A 74 -0.92 -13.39 -4.84
CA SER A 74 -1.63 -13.94 -3.67
C SER A 74 -1.46 -15.45 -3.53
N ASP A 75 -1.25 -16.14 -4.66
CA ASP A 75 -0.99 -17.57 -4.69
C ASP A 75 0.46 -17.82 -5.10
N PHE A 76 1.23 -18.36 -4.16
CA PHE A 76 2.64 -18.67 -4.36
C PHE A 76 2.88 -20.04 -5.00
N SER A 77 1.85 -20.89 -5.08
CA SER A 77 1.94 -22.20 -5.73
C SER A 77 2.12 -22.11 -7.25
N THR A 78 1.80 -20.95 -7.84
CA THR A 78 1.89 -20.64 -9.27
C THR A 78 3.12 -19.82 -9.67
N LEU A 79 4.08 -19.60 -8.75
CA LEU A 79 5.32 -18.86 -9.02
C LEU A 79 6.23 -19.50 -10.10
N THR A 80 5.84 -20.65 -10.66
CA THR A 80 6.51 -21.34 -11.77
C THR A 80 6.34 -20.57 -13.09
N SER A 81 7.23 -19.60 -13.31
CA SER A 81 7.67 -19.07 -14.61
C SER A 81 6.71 -18.29 -15.51
N GLN A 82 5.40 -18.24 -15.27
CA GLN A 82 4.43 -17.64 -16.21
C GLN A 82 3.42 -16.63 -15.63
N ASN A 83 3.67 -16.03 -14.46
CA ASN A 83 2.83 -14.91 -14.06
C ASN A 83 3.08 -13.72 -15.00
N SER A 84 2.06 -13.37 -15.79
CA SER A 84 2.01 -12.14 -16.56
C SER A 84 2.22 -10.98 -15.60
N TYR A 85 3.31 -10.23 -15.77
CA TYR A 85 3.51 -8.95 -15.05
C TYR A 85 2.65 -7.85 -15.68
N ASP A 86 1.45 -8.21 -16.14
CA ASP A 86 0.51 -7.27 -16.68
C ASP A 86 0.07 -6.37 -15.54
N LEU A 87 0.20 -5.07 -15.76
CA LEU A 87 -0.30 -4.08 -14.85
C LEU A 87 -1.80 -4.25 -14.60
N SER A 88 -2.56 -4.77 -15.58
CA SER A 88 -4.01 -4.99 -15.41
C SER A 88 -4.33 -6.04 -14.33
N ASP A 89 -3.55 -7.13 -14.27
CA ASP A 89 -3.68 -8.17 -13.25
C ASP A 89 -3.36 -7.60 -11.87
N PHE A 90 -2.27 -6.84 -11.78
CA PHE A 90 -1.91 -6.15 -10.54
C PHE A 90 -2.97 -5.13 -10.12
N ASP A 91 -3.45 -4.30 -11.04
CA ASP A 91 -4.45 -3.25 -10.79
C ASP A 91 -5.77 -3.85 -10.30
N SER A 92 -6.22 -4.96 -10.91
CA SER A 92 -7.40 -5.71 -10.47
C SER A 92 -7.23 -6.26 -9.05
N TYR A 93 -6.09 -6.90 -8.79
CA TYR A 93 -5.77 -7.48 -7.50
C TYR A 93 -5.73 -6.43 -6.38
N ILE A 94 -4.94 -5.37 -6.56
CA ILE A 94 -4.78 -4.32 -5.54
C ILE A 94 -6.07 -3.53 -5.34
N SER A 95 -6.85 -3.26 -6.40
CA SER A 95 -8.14 -2.60 -6.29
C SER A 95 -9.11 -3.42 -5.45
N SER A 96 -9.21 -4.72 -5.73
CA SER A 96 -10.03 -5.66 -4.97
C SER A 96 -9.60 -5.72 -3.50
N TYR A 97 -8.29 -5.79 -3.23
CA TYR A 97 -7.79 -5.78 -1.87
C TYR A 97 -8.13 -4.48 -1.12
N ILE A 98 -7.91 -3.34 -1.77
CA ILE A 98 -8.16 -2.02 -1.17
C ILE A 98 -9.64 -1.82 -0.89
N SER A 99 -10.54 -2.23 -1.78
CA SER A 99 -12.00 -2.11 -1.56
C SER A 99 -12.48 -3.08 -0.49
N ASN A 100 -11.97 -4.31 -0.48
CA ASN A 100 -12.51 -5.38 0.34
C ASN A 100 -11.86 -5.54 1.72
N LYS A 101 -10.60 -5.12 1.91
CA LYS A 101 -9.84 -5.37 3.14
C LYS A 101 -9.47 -4.10 3.89
N LEU A 102 -9.18 -3.00 3.19
CA LEU A 102 -8.74 -1.76 3.83
C LEU A 102 -9.93 -0.86 4.25
N TRP A 103 -10.07 -0.64 5.55
CA TRP A 103 -11.09 0.24 6.15
C TRP A 103 -10.64 1.69 6.38
N SER A 104 -9.38 1.97 6.04
CA SER A 104 -8.82 3.32 5.91
C SER A 104 -7.83 3.37 4.77
N LEU A 105 -7.57 4.56 4.25
CA LEU A 105 -6.47 4.75 3.30
C LEU A 105 -5.16 4.81 4.08
N PRO A 106 -4.12 4.04 3.68
CA PRO A 106 -2.84 4.06 4.35
C PRO A 106 -2.14 5.42 4.20
N SER A 107 -1.33 5.75 5.19
CA SER A 107 -0.45 6.92 5.19
C SER A 107 1.00 6.58 4.83
N LEU A 108 1.39 5.32 5.06
CA LEU A 108 2.67 4.76 4.66
C LEU A 108 2.44 3.33 4.15
N ALA A 109 3.11 2.99 3.05
CA ALA A 109 3.27 1.62 2.57
C ALA A 109 4.75 1.25 2.66
N LEU A 110 5.09 0.27 3.50
CA LEU A 110 6.41 -0.35 3.54
C LEU A 110 6.38 -1.55 2.61
N VAL A 111 7.10 -1.46 1.50
CA VAL A 111 7.12 -2.45 0.42
C VAL A 111 8.46 -3.19 0.45
N VAL A 112 8.42 -4.51 0.41
CA VAL A 112 9.61 -5.36 0.24
C VAL A 112 9.41 -6.14 -1.05
N THR A 113 10.33 -6.00 -1.99
CA THR A 113 10.24 -6.59 -3.34
C THR A 113 11.43 -7.48 -3.62
N THR A 114 11.21 -8.56 -4.38
CA THR A 114 12.32 -9.34 -4.91
C THR A 114 13.06 -8.55 -6.01
N ASN A 115 14.37 -8.77 -6.12
CA ASN A 115 15.22 -8.17 -7.16
C ASN A 115 14.69 -8.40 -8.58
N SER A 116 14.13 -9.59 -8.82
CA SER A 116 13.56 -9.98 -10.10
C SER A 116 12.37 -9.09 -10.47
N LEU A 117 11.44 -8.86 -9.54
CA LEU A 117 10.27 -8.01 -9.76
C LEU A 117 10.70 -6.53 -9.89
N ASP A 118 11.65 -6.06 -9.07
CA ASP A 118 12.18 -4.69 -9.16
C ASP A 118 12.81 -4.39 -10.52
N ARG A 119 13.50 -5.36 -11.12
CA ARG A 119 14.13 -5.24 -12.44
C ARG A 119 13.12 -5.30 -13.58
N LYS A 120 12.10 -6.16 -13.47
CA LYS A 120 11.09 -6.34 -14.52
C LYS A 120 10.05 -5.23 -14.53
N GLY A 121 9.60 -4.79 -13.36
CA GLY A 121 8.46 -3.88 -13.22
C GLY A 121 7.14 -4.51 -13.69
N PHE A 122 6.12 -3.66 -13.82
CA PHE A 122 4.82 -3.99 -14.38
C PHE A 122 4.69 -3.45 -15.79
N ILE A 123 4.18 -4.27 -16.69
CA ILE A 123 4.02 -3.95 -18.10
C ILE A 123 2.61 -3.37 -18.30
N SER A 124 2.50 -2.10 -18.69
CA SER A 124 1.24 -1.52 -19.14
C SER A 124 1.03 -1.89 -20.60
N LEU A 125 0.10 -2.80 -20.84
CA LEU A 125 -0.44 -3.05 -22.19
C LEU A 125 -1.47 -1.95 -22.50
N SER A 126 -1.57 -1.55 -23.77
CA SER A 126 -2.29 -0.37 -24.26
C SER A 126 -3.82 -0.29 -23.98
N SER A 127 -4.37 -1.19 -23.17
CA SER A 127 -5.75 -1.20 -22.67
C SER A 127 -5.92 -0.55 -21.29
N SER A 128 -4.83 -0.17 -20.59
CA SER A 128 -4.92 0.50 -19.29
C SER A 128 -5.29 1.99 -19.44
N PRO A 129 -6.10 2.57 -18.53
CA PRO A 129 -6.46 3.99 -18.61
C PRO A 129 -5.20 4.88 -18.55
N PRO A 130 -5.16 5.96 -19.34
CA PRO A 130 -3.95 6.79 -19.46
C PRO A 130 -3.59 7.40 -18.11
N PRO A 131 -2.28 7.48 -17.76
CA PRO A 131 -1.86 8.16 -16.55
C PRO A 131 -2.27 9.63 -16.60
N VAL A 132 -2.87 10.10 -15.50
CA VAL A 132 -3.25 11.51 -15.35
C VAL A 132 -1.99 12.35 -15.23
N LYS A 133 -1.48 12.88 -16.36
CA LYS A 133 -0.75 14.17 -16.42
C LYS A 133 -0.54 14.69 -17.84
N HIS A 134 -0.80 16.00 -17.96
CA HIS A 134 -0.66 16.87 -19.12
C HIS A 134 0.73 16.79 -19.77
N SER A 135 0.83 16.10 -20.89
CA SER A 135 1.88 16.31 -21.88
C SER A 135 1.21 16.54 -23.22
N LYS A 136 1.45 17.71 -23.83
CA LYS A 136 1.03 17.98 -25.21
C LYS A 136 1.88 17.10 -26.14
N ARG A 137 1.46 15.85 -26.34
CA ARG A 137 2.11 14.95 -27.31
C ARG A 137 1.77 15.39 -28.74
N THR A 138 2.78 15.46 -29.58
CA THR A 138 2.66 15.69 -31.03
C THR A 138 2.06 14.46 -31.71
N ARG A 139 1.27 14.68 -32.78
CA ARG A 139 0.56 13.64 -33.56
C ARG A 139 1.45 12.48 -34.05
N SER A 140 2.76 12.68 -34.16
CA SER A 140 3.75 11.67 -34.57
C SER A 140 4.13 10.67 -33.46
N GLN A 141 3.80 10.93 -32.19
CA GLN A 141 3.94 9.97 -31.08
C GLN A 141 2.68 9.11 -30.85
N ALA A 142 1.59 9.36 -31.58
CA ALA A 142 0.33 8.63 -31.42
C ALA A 142 0.32 7.26 -32.11
N THR A 143 1.30 6.96 -32.98
CA THR A 143 1.36 5.72 -33.78
C THR A 143 2.38 4.70 -33.29
N ALA A 144 3.33 5.07 -32.42
CA ALA A 144 4.17 4.12 -31.70
C ALA A 144 3.46 3.72 -30.40
N ARG A 145 2.85 2.54 -30.38
CA ARG A 145 2.22 1.95 -29.20
C ARG A 145 3.32 1.58 -28.20
N GLU A 146 3.76 2.54 -27.39
CA GLU A 146 4.80 2.33 -26.39
C GLU A 146 4.27 1.49 -25.23
N THR A 147 4.82 0.29 -25.06
CA THR A 147 4.70 -0.48 -23.82
C THR A 147 5.45 0.27 -22.72
N GLU A 148 4.74 0.75 -21.70
CA GLU A 148 5.35 1.44 -20.56
C GLU A 148 5.66 0.41 -19.46
N ILE A 149 6.90 0.38 -18.98
CA ILE A 149 7.28 -0.40 -17.79
C ILE A 149 7.20 0.52 -16.58
N LEU A 150 6.28 0.20 -15.68
CA LEU A 150 6.08 0.92 -14.43
C LEU A 150 6.82 0.20 -13.30
N ASN A 151 7.52 0.96 -12.48
CA ASN A 151 8.07 0.41 -11.25
C ASN A 151 6.95 0.17 -10.22
N ILE A 152 7.27 -0.61 -9.18
CA ILE A 152 6.30 -1.03 -8.16
C ILE A 152 5.66 0.18 -7.47
N SER A 153 6.46 1.18 -7.12
CA SER A 153 5.97 2.41 -6.47
C SER A 153 5.00 3.18 -7.37
N GLN A 154 5.28 3.27 -8.68
CA GLN A 154 4.41 3.92 -9.67
C GLN A 154 3.11 3.14 -9.92
N ALA A 155 3.15 1.81 -9.90
CA ALA A 155 1.95 1.00 -10.00
C ALA A 155 1.08 1.16 -8.74
N LEU A 156 1.69 1.07 -7.56
CA LEU A 156 0.99 1.15 -6.29
C LEU A 156 0.36 2.52 -6.02
N ILE A 157 1.05 3.63 -6.35
CA ILE A 157 0.54 4.99 -6.09
C ILE A 157 -0.73 5.33 -6.89
N ARG A 158 -1.05 4.57 -7.95
CA ARG A 158 -2.30 4.73 -8.71
C ARG A 158 -3.54 4.38 -7.86
N HIS A 159 -3.36 3.51 -6.87
CA HIS A 159 -4.43 2.98 -6.02
C HIS A 159 -4.45 3.57 -4.61
N LEU A 160 -3.33 4.17 -4.21
CA LEU A 160 -3.19 4.81 -2.90
C LEU A 160 -3.50 6.31 -2.96
N ASN A 161 -3.75 6.90 -1.80
CA ASN A 161 -3.91 8.35 -1.71
C ASN A 161 -2.57 9.05 -2.07
N LYS A 162 -2.64 10.23 -2.71
CA LYS A 162 -1.47 11.06 -3.05
C LYS A 162 -0.58 11.41 -1.85
N SER A 163 -1.15 11.40 -0.65
CA SER A 163 -0.41 11.66 0.60
C SER A 163 0.26 10.41 1.19
N CYS A 164 0.01 9.21 0.64
CA CYS A 164 0.62 7.99 1.12
C CYS A 164 2.08 7.94 0.70
N LYS A 165 2.98 7.81 1.68
CA LYS A 165 4.42 7.61 1.42
C LYS A 165 4.65 6.14 1.07
N ILE A 166 5.50 5.86 0.08
CA ILE A 166 5.89 4.49 -0.27
C ILE A 166 7.37 4.35 0.04
N PHE A 167 7.72 3.47 0.97
CA PHE A 167 9.11 3.11 1.24
C PHE A 167 9.33 1.71 0.70
N GLN A 168 10.14 1.58 -0.34
CA GLN A 168 10.40 0.32 -1.01
C GLN A 168 11.82 -0.16 -0.73
N THR A 169 11.93 -1.42 -0.33
CA THR A 169 13.20 -2.14 -0.24
C THR A 169 13.23 -3.26 -1.27
N VAL A 170 14.42 -3.54 -1.78
CA VAL A 170 14.65 -4.61 -2.75
C VAL A 170 15.64 -5.60 -2.15
N SER A 171 15.28 -6.87 -2.16
CA SER A 171 16.08 -7.96 -1.61
C SER A 171 16.13 -9.13 -2.59
N SER A 172 17.11 -10.01 -2.43
CA SER A 172 17.22 -11.23 -3.21
C SER A 172 16.08 -12.21 -2.92
N GLY A 173 15.61 -12.25 -1.68
CA GLY A 173 14.42 -12.98 -1.26
C GLY A 173 13.57 -12.15 -0.30
N VAL A 174 12.30 -12.52 -0.16
CA VAL A 174 11.34 -11.83 0.72
C VAL A 174 10.57 -12.82 1.58
N VAL A 175 10.35 -12.46 2.84
CA VAL A 175 9.34 -13.11 3.67
C VAL A 175 8.11 -12.21 3.68
N VAL A 176 7.00 -12.73 3.20
CA VAL A 176 5.74 -11.98 3.06
C VAL A 176 4.64 -12.66 3.83
N THR A 177 3.82 -11.85 4.49
CA THR A 177 2.60 -12.33 5.15
C THR A 177 1.41 -11.97 4.27
N SER A 178 0.58 -12.95 3.92
CA SER A 178 -0.66 -12.72 3.19
C SER A 178 -1.69 -12.01 4.08
N ASP A 179 -2.83 -11.67 3.49
CA ASP A 179 -3.96 -11.10 4.23
C ASP A 179 -4.73 -12.13 5.07
N GLU A 180 -4.38 -13.41 4.92
CA GLU A 180 -4.83 -14.52 5.78
C GLU A 180 -3.84 -14.82 6.93
N ASN A 181 -2.86 -13.93 7.16
CA ASN A 181 -1.79 -14.08 8.15
C ASN A 181 -0.90 -15.31 7.94
N GLN A 182 -0.86 -15.88 6.74
CA GLN A 182 0.08 -16.95 6.38
C GLN A 182 1.39 -16.33 5.91
N SER A 183 2.52 -16.86 6.37
CA SER A 183 3.84 -16.34 6.00
C SER A 183 4.52 -17.27 5.02
N TYR A 184 5.12 -16.68 3.98
CA TYR A 184 5.81 -17.38 2.90
C TYR A 184 7.18 -16.77 2.70
N GLU A 185 8.17 -17.63 2.51
CA GLU A 185 9.52 -17.24 2.11
C GLU A 185 9.68 -17.46 0.60
N ILE A 186 10.11 -16.42 -0.10
CA ILE A 186 10.21 -16.41 -1.56
C ILE A 186 11.61 -15.92 -1.92
N GLU A 187 12.50 -16.88 -2.17
CA GLU A 187 13.86 -16.61 -2.66
C GLU A 187 13.91 -16.53 -4.19
N ILE A 188 13.10 -17.36 -4.86
CA ILE A 188 13.07 -17.50 -6.32
C ILE A 188 11.67 -17.15 -6.79
N GLY A 189 11.56 -16.08 -7.59
CA GLY A 189 10.28 -15.64 -8.12
C GLY A 189 10.13 -14.13 -8.10
N ASN A 190 9.05 -13.64 -8.67
CA ASN A 190 8.73 -12.23 -8.74
C ASN A 190 7.62 -11.97 -7.73
N ALA A 191 7.98 -11.38 -6.59
CA ALA A 191 7.07 -11.22 -5.48
C ALA A 191 7.31 -9.91 -4.75
N MET A 192 6.28 -9.47 -4.05
CA MET A 192 6.37 -8.37 -3.10
C MET A 192 5.46 -8.58 -1.90
N GLY A 193 5.90 -8.08 -0.76
CA GLY A 193 5.09 -7.87 0.42
C GLY A 193 4.87 -6.38 0.65
N VAL A 194 3.70 -6.02 1.16
CA VAL A 194 3.39 -4.65 1.54
C VAL A 194 2.79 -4.63 2.94
N LEU A 195 3.33 -3.77 3.80
CA LEU A 195 2.71 -3.37 5.06
C LEU A 195 2.07 -1.99 4.88
N PHE A 196 0.74 -1.95 5.00
CA PHE A 196 -0.03 -0.73 4.96
C PHE A 196 -0.26 -0.20 6.37
N PHE A 197 0.33 0.95 6.66
CA PHE A 197 0.13 1.65 7.92
C PHE A 197 -0.97 2.70 7.76
N PRO A 198 -2.08 2.60 8.51
CA PRO A 198 -3.11 3.64 8.49
C PRO A 198 -2.56 4.94 9.09
N LYS A 199 -3.29 6.04 8.91
CA LYS A 199 -2.95 7.30 9.56
C LYS A 199 -3.35 7.23 11.04
N PHE A 200 -2.38 6.97 11.90
CA PHE A 200 -2.59 7.04 13.34
C PHE A 200 -2.57 8.50 13.83
N PRO A 201 -3.34 8.83 14.88
CA PRO A 201 -3.13 10.07 15.63
C PRO A 201 -1.70 10.11 16.16
N SER A 202 -1.00 11.23 15.97
CA SER A 202 0.43 11.38 16.31
C SER A 202 0.73 11.22 17.79
N ASN A 203 -0.27 11.40 18.66
CA ASN A 203 -0.17 11.17 20.10
C ASN A 203 -0.32 9.69 20.50
N ILE A 204 -0.75 8.81 19.59
CA ILE A 204 -0.93 7.37 19.84
C ILE A 204 0.20 6.58 19.16
N PHE A 205 0.44 6.86 17.89
CA PHE A 205 1.46 6.17 17.10
C PHE A 205 1.96 7.09 16.00
N GLY A 206 3.28 7.26 15.95
CA GLY A 206 3.97 8.08 14.95
C GLY A 206 5.00 7.24 14.21
N ILE A 207 5.07 7.43 12.89
CA ILE A 207 6.14 6.87 12.07
C ILE A 207 7.03 8.02 11.61
N TYR A 208 8.31 7.95 11.98
CA TYR A 208 9.31 8.96 11.70
C TYR A 208 10.35 8.38 10.73
N PRO A 209 10.12 8.49 9.41
CA PRO A 209 11.09 8.02 8.43
C PRO A 209 12.34 8.88 8.50
N PHE A 210 13.51 8.23 8.47
CA PHE A 210 14.82 8.88 8.49
C PHE A 210 15.73 8.27 7.43
N GLU A 211 16.76 9.01 7.03
CA GLU A 211 17.80 8.54 6.13
C GLU A 211 19.16 8.94 6.70
N ILE A 212 20.06 7.97 6.85
CA ILE A 212 21.45 8.21 7.25
C ILE A 212 22.30 8.12 5.98
N LYS A 213 22.83 9.26 5.54
CA LYS A 213 23.70 9.29 4.36
C LYS A 213 25.05 8.63 4.65
N TYR A 214 25.67 8.06 3.62
CA TYR A 214 26.96 7.35 3.70
C TYR A 214 28.06 8.10 4.50
N ASN A 215 28.17 9.42 4.33
CA ASN A 215 29.21 10.23 4.96
C ASN A 215 28.77 10.83 6.32
N THR A 216 27.66 10.38 6.88
CA THR A 216 27.14 10.92 8.15
C THR A 216 28.02 10.45 9.29
N LYS A 217 28.75 11.38 9.92
CA LYS A 217 29.55 11.09 11.11
C LYS A 217 28.70 11.31 12.35
N ILE A 218 28.50 10.24 13.11
CA ILE A 218 27.87 10.30 14.43
C ILE A 218 28.99 10.34 15.46
N SER A 219 29.13 11.47 16.17
CA SER A 219 30.11 11.62 17.25
C SER A 219 29.75 10.74 18.44
N ASP A 220 30.72 10.24 19.20
CA ASP A 220 30.46 9.53 20.47
C ASP A 220 29.85 10.46 21.52
N SER A 221 30.11 11.77 21.40
CA SER A 221 29.60 12.82 22.28
C SER A 221 28.29 13.46 21.82
N MET A 222 27.65 12.94 20.77
CA MET A 222 26.44 13.54 20.17
C MET A 222 25.26 13.35 21.11
N SER A 223 24.54 14.41 21.50
CA SER A 223 23.37 14.27 22.36
C SER A 223 22.21 13.56 21.65
N ARG A 224 21.25 13.01 22.40
CA ARG A 224 20.02 12.42 21.84
C ARG A 224 19.28 13.40 20.94
N SER A 225 19.14 14.67 21.36
CA SER A 225 18.48 15.71 20.59
C SER A 225 19.20 16.02 19.27
N ASP A 226 20.54 16.05 19.28
CA ASP A 226 21.33 16.25 18.06
C ASP A 226 21.15 15.07 17.10
N LEU A 227 21.12 13.84 17.62
CA LEU A 227 20.89 12.64 16.83
C LEU A 227 19.47 12.63 16.24
N HIS A 228 18.45 12.96 17.01
CA HIS A 228 17.07 13.09 16.54
C HIS A 228 16.92 14.18 15.46
N HIS A 229 17.62 15.30 15.62
CA HIS A 229 17.65 16.35 14.60
C HIS A 229 18.34 15.86 13.32
N LEU A 230 19.45 15.13 13.46
CA LEU A 230 20.16 14.50 12.35
C LEU A 230 19.28 13.50 11.58
N LEU A 231 18.46 12.72 12.30
CA LEU A 231 17.53 11.74 11.73
C LEU A 231 16.24 12.36 11.14
N GLY A 232 16.15 13.68 10.98
CA GLY A 232 14.98 14.31 10.34
C GLY A 232 13.85 14.67 11.30
N ARG A 233 14.21 15.05 12.54
CA ARG A 233 13.33 15.62 13.58
C ARG A 233 12.36 14.62 14.21
N VAL A 234 12.90 13.49 14.66
CA VAL A 234 12.20 12.66 15.65
C VAL A 234 11.95 13.50 16.90
N PRO A 235 10.71 13.61 17.43
CA PRO A 235 10.47 14.40 18.63
C PRO A 235 11.16 13.79 19.86
N ASP A 236 11.82 14.63 20.66
CA ASP A 236 12.59 14.21 21.84
C ASP A 236 11.71 13.67 22.98
N ASP A 237 10.47 14.15 23.03
CA ASP A 237 9.47 13.86 24.06
C ASP A 237 8.70 12.56 23.80
N ILE A 238 8.91 11.90 22.66
CA ILE A 238 8.17 10.69 22.29
C ILE A 238 9.00 9.44 22.62
N PRO A 239 8.42 8.44 23.31
CA PRO A 239 9.08 7.16 23.54
C PRO A 239 9.17 6.37 22.23
N ILE A 240 10.38 6.07 21.79
CA ILE A 240 10.61 5.17 20.65
C ILE A 240 10.42 3.74 21.14
N ARG A 241 9.54 2.98 20.46
CA ARG A 241 9.23 1.57 20.80
C ARG A 241 9.74 0.59 19.75
N CYS A 242 9.93 1.05 18.52
CA CYS A 242 10.39 0.23 17.41
C CYS A 242 11.30 1.06 16.50
N VAL A 243 12.44 0.47 16.12
CA VAL A 243 13.35 1.02 15.10
C VAL A 243 13.46 0.02 13.97
N ILE A 244 13.04 0.43 12.78
CA ILE A 244 13.19 -0.37 11.56
C ILE A 244 14.32 0.24 10.72
N PHE A 245 15.37 -0.53 10.43
CA PHE A 245 16.54 -0.06 9.70
C PHE A 245 16.89 -0.98 8.52
N PHE A 246 17.19 -0.39 7.37
CA PHE A 246 17.65 -1.10 6.19
C PHE A 246 18.93 -0.47 5.70
N PHE A 247 19.88 -1.28 5.24
CA PHE A 247 21.18 -0.81 4.79
C PHE A 247 21.55 -1.45 3.45
N THR A 248 22.11 -0.63 2.56
CA THR A 248 22.64 -1.08 1.28
C THR A 248 24.14 -1.34 1.39
N GLY A 249 24.52 -2.60 1.20
CA GLY A 249 25.91 -3.07 1.37
C GLY A 249 26.36 -3.23 2.83
N ARG A 250 27.50 -3.90 3.04
CA ARG A 250 28.11 -4.03 4.37
C ARG A 250 28.91 -2.76 4.67
N GLN A 251 28.43 -1.96 5.62
CA GLN A 251 29.13 -0.75 6.05
C GLN A 251 29.37 -0.79 7.56
N SER A 252 30.65 -0.82 7.95
CA SER A 252 31.07 -0.81 9.35
C SER A 252 30.49 0.40 10.11
N HIS A 253 30.46 1.57 9.48
CA HIS A 253 29.92 2.80 10.07
C HIS A 253 28.41 2.74 10.36
N SER A 254 27.63 1.98 9.59
CA SER A 254 26.19 1.81 9.85
C SER A 254 25.93 1.03 11.14
N VAL A 255 26.81 0.06 11.46
CA VAL A 255 26.71 -0.72 12.71
C VAL A 255 26.98 0.17 13.92
N ASP A 256 27.96 1.05 13.86
CA ASP A 256 28.26 2.00 14.93
C ASP A 256 27.13 3.02 15.13
N CYS A 257 26.51 3.46 14.03
CA CYS A 257 25.31 4.29 14.09
C CYS A 257 24.15 3.59 14.80
N ILE A 258 23.89 2.33 14.46
CA ILE A 258 22.84 1.54 15.12
C ILE A 258 23.15 1.40 16.60
N LYS A 259 24.37 0.97 16.97
CA LYS A 259 24.77 0.83 18.38
C LYS A 259 24.50 2.10 19.19
N LYS A 260 24.88 3.27 18.66
CA LYS A 260 24.59 4.55 19.32
C LYS A 260 23.10 4.84 19.44
N LEU A 261 22.32 4.57 18.39
CA LEU A 261 20.86 4.68 18.49
C LEU A 261 20.33 3.80 19.63
N LEU A 262 20.86 2.58 19.77
CA LEU A 262 20.45 1.66 20.84
C LEU A 262 20.88 2.12 22.24
N GLU A 263 22.02 2.81 22.37
CA GLU A 263 22.45 3.39 23.66
C GLU A 263 21.50 4.48 24.16
N TYR A 264 20.87 5.24 23.24
CA TYR A 264 19.94 6.32 23.59
C TYR A 264 18.52 5.87 23.86
N TYR A 265 18.12 4.70 23.36
CA TYR A 265 16.77 4.18 23.53
C TYR A 265 16.70 3.21 24.70
N SER A 266 15.55 3.16 25.37
CA SER A 266 15.31 2.23 26.49
C SER A 266 15.52 0.76 26.07
N THR A 267 15.79 -0.12 27.03
CA THR A 267 15.96 -1.56 26.80
C THR A 267 14.76 -2.26 26.14
N ASP A 268 13.57 -1.65 26.18
CA ASP A 268 12.33 -2.22 25.64
C ASP A 268 12.07 -1.87 24.16
N VAL A 269 13.08 -1.38 23.44
CA VAL A 269 12.92 -1.06 22.01
C VAL A 269 13.10 -2.30 21.14
N VAL A 270 12.10 -2.55 20.30
CA VAL A 270 12.15 -3.58 19.27
C VAL A 270 12.95 -3.08 18.08
N ILE A 271 13.92 -3.87 17.64
CA ILE A 271 14.87 -3.48 16.59
C ILE A 271 14.74 -4.50 15.46
N ILE A 272 14.34 -4.03 14.28
CA ILE A 272 14.08 -4.88 13.12
C ILE A 272 14.85 -4.31 11.94
N GLY A 273 15.49 -5.15 11.15
CA GLY A 273 16.23 -4.64 10.00
C GLY A 273 17.03 -5.68 9.26
N GLY A 274 17.64 -5.26 8.16
CA GLY A 274 18.44 -6.14 7.33
C GLY A 274 19.24 -5.43 6.25
N VAL A 275 20.21 -6.16 5.71
CA VAL A 275 20.90 -5.76 4.48
C VAL A 275 19.91 -5.94 3.34
N VAL A 276 19.76 -4.91 2.51
CA VAL A 276 18.96 -4.95 1.30
C VAL A 276 19.80 -4.53 0.11
N ASP A 277 19.42 -4.97 -1.08
CA ASP A 277 20.15 -4.65 -2.30
C ASP A 277 19.92 -3.19 -2.71
N LYS A 278 18.69 -2.68 -2.52
CA LYS A 278 18.33 -1.29 -2.84
C LYS A 278 17.24 -0.76 -1.90
N ILE A 279 17.20 0.57 -1.75
CA ILE A 279 16.15 1.32 -1.05
C ILE A 279 15.64 2.40 -2.02
N ARG A 280 14.31 2.58 -2.12
CA ARG A 280 13.65 3.64 -2.90
C ARG A 280 12.61 4.34 -2.00
N TYR A 281 12.52 5.66 -2.08
CA TYR A 281 11.63 6.52 -1.30
C TYR A 281 10.91 7.54 -2.19
#